data_AF-A0A0X3WZX3-F1
#
_entry.id   AF-A0A0X3WZX3-F1
#
_cell.length_a   1.000
_cell.length_b   1.000
_cell.length_c   1.000
_cell.angle_alpha   90.00
_cell.angle_beta   90.00
_cell.angle_gamma   90.00
#
_symmetry.space_group_name_H-M   'P 1'
#
loop_
_entity.id
_entity.type
_entity.pdbx_description
1 polymer ?
#
loop_
_entity_poly.entity_id
_entity_poly.type
_entity_poly.pdbx_seq_one_letter_code
_entity_poly.pdbx_strand_id
1 'polypeptide(L)' 'MFQQTPIYDRLVAERGDIPLQVRGEADRIHRDLAQVLRQASALQASTPPSVFEPKQPPRAL' A
#
# COMPACT_ATOMS: atom_id res chain seq x y z
N MET A 1 3.84 -31.20 37.65
CA MET A 1 4.62 -31.16 36.39
C MET A 1 3.92 -30.19 35.45
N PHE A 2 4.44 -28.97 35.25
CA PHE A 2 3.86 -28.02 34.31
C PHE A 2 4.32 -28.40 32.90
N GLN A 3 3.46 -29.11 32.17
CA GLN A 3 3.56 -29.24 30.72
C GLN A 3 3.20 -27.86 30.14
N GLN A 4 4.14 -26.90 30.17
CA GLN A 4 3.93 -25.64 29.47
C GLN A 4 3.92 -25.99 27.99
N THR A 5 2.74 -26.02 27.37
CA THR A 5 2.62 -25.86 25.93
C THR A 5 3.53 -24.70 25.55
N PRO A 6 4.45 -24.86 24.57
CA PRO A 6 5.35 -23.79 24.17
C PRO A 6 4.57 -22.49 24.07
N ILE A 7 5.10 -21.40 24.64
CA ILE A 7 4.38 -20.14 24.84
C ILE A 7 3.61 -19.72 23.57
N TYR A 8 4.16 -20.02 22.40
CA TYR A 8 3.55 -19.79 21.10
C TYR A 8 2.20 -20.51 20.89
N ASP A 9 2.12 -21.82 21.10
CA ASP A 9 0.89 -22.61 20.94
C ASP A 9 -0.21 -22.12 21.88
N ARG A 10 0.17 -21.75 23.10
CA ARG A 10 -0.76 -21.19 24.09
C ARG A 10 -1.29 -19.83 23.64
N LEU A 11 -0.42 -18.96 23.12
CA LEU A 11 -0.84 -17.66 22.59
C LEU A 11 -1.78 -17.82 21.40
N VAL A 12 -1.52 -18.77 20.50
CA VAL A 12 -2.40 -19.07 19.38
C VAL A 12 -3.75 -19.61 19.86
N ALA A 13 -3.77 -20.49 20.86
CA ALA A 13 -5.02 -21.02 21.42
C ALA A 13 -5.86 -19.95 22.14
N GLU A 14 -5.22 -19.05 22.90
CA GLU A 14 -5.92 -18.04 23.71
C GLU A 14 -6.27 -16.76 22.93
N ARG A 15 -5.49 -16.42 21.90
CA ARG A 15 -5.59 -15.13 21.19
C ARG A 15 -5.74 -15.27 19.67
N GLY A 16 -5.66 -16.49 19.15
CA GLY A 16 -5.56 -16.75 17.72
C GLY A 16 -4.16 -16.52 17.17
N ASP A 17 -3.96 -16.96 15.92
CA ASP A 17 -2.70 -16.75 15.19
C ASP A 17 -2.60 -15.30 14.66
N ILE A 18 -2.33 -14.38 15.59
CA ILE A 18 -2.17 -12.94 15.30
C ILE A 18 -1.10 -12.70 14.21
N PRO A 19 0.09 -13.33 14.23
CA PRO A 19 1.09 -13.12 13.17
C PRO A 19 0.59 -13.52 11.78
N LEU A 20 -0.12 -14.64 11.64
CA LEU A 20 -0.70 -15.04 10.36
C LEU A 20 -1.79 -14.07 9.89
N GLN A 21 -2.66 -13.63 10.80
CA GLN A 21 -3.70 -12.64 10.50
C GLN A 21 -3.11 -11.32 10.01
N VAL A 22 -2.09 -10.80 10.71
CA VAL A 22 -1.41 -9.55 10.33
C VAL A 22 -0.75 -9.67 8.97
N ARG A 23 -0.14 -10.82 8.64
CA ARG A 23 0.42 -11.07 7.30
C ARG A 23 -0.68 -11.02 6.22
N GLY A 24 -1.80 -11.69 6.45
CA GLY A 24 -2.92 -11.67 5.51
C GLY A 24 -3.48 -10.27 5.27
N GLU A 25 -3.61 -9.47 6.33
CA GLU A 25 -4.10 -8.09 6.23
C GLU A 25 -3.07 -7.17 5.54
N ALA A 26 -1.78 -7.33 5.84
CA ALA A 26 -0.73 -6.60 5.15
C ALA A 26 -0.73 -6.89 3.64
N ASP A 27 -0.88 -8.16 3.25
CA ASP A 27 -0.96 -8.56 1.84
C ASP A 27 -2.20 -7.97 1.16
N ARG A 28 -3.33 -7.90 1.87
CA ARG A 28 -4.55 -7.26 1.38
C ARG A 28 -4.35 -5.77 1.14
N ILE A 29 -3.89 -5.04 2.16
CA ILE A 29 -3.63 -3.59 2.08
C ILE A 29 -2.64 -3.28 0.95
N HIS A 30 -1.61 -4.11 0.80
CA HIS A 30 -0.62 -3.92 -0.26
C HIS A 30 -1.23 -4.05 -1.67
N ARG A 31 -2.13 -5.02 -1.88
CA ARG A 31 -2.86 -5.16 -3.16
C ARG A 31 -3.79 -3.97 -3.42
N ASP A 32 -4.52 -3.54 -2.40
CA ASP A 32 -5.47 -2.42 -2.50
C ASP A 32 -4.72 -1.12 -2.83
N LEU A 33 -3.59 -0.87 -2.16
CA LEU A 33 -2.70 0.27 -2.46
C LEU A 33 -2.19 0.21 -3.90
N ALA A 34 -1.70 -0.94 -4.35
CA ALA A 34 -1.21 -1.11 -5.72
C ALA A 34 -2.32 -0.82 -6.76
N GLN A 35 -3.57 -1.17 -6.46
CA GLN A 35 -4.71 -0.84 -7.32
C GLN A 35 -4.98 0.66 -7.37
N VAL A 36 -5.00 1.35 -6.24
CA VAL A 36 -5.20 2.81 -6.17
C VAL A 36 -4.11 3.54 -6.95
N LEU A 37 -2.84 3.15 -6.78
CA LEU A 37 -1.72 3.77 -7.49
C LEU A 37 -1.82 3.56 -9.01
N ARG A 38 -2.21 2.36 -9.47
CA ARG A 38 -2.45 2.10 -10.90
C ARG A 38 -3.57 2.98 -11.46
N GLN A 39 -4.68 3.13 -10.74
CA GLN A 39 -5.79 3.99 -11.16
C GLN A 39 -5.38 5.46 -11.22
N ALA A 40 -4.65 5.94 -10.22
CA ALA A 40 -4.14 7.32 -10.19
C ALA A 40 -3.18 7.59 -11.36
N SER A 41 -2.31 6.63 -11.69
CA SER A 41 -1.41 6.73 -12.86
C SER A 41 -2.19 6.73 -14.18
N ALA A 42 -3.21 5.88 -14.31
CA ALA A 42 -4.06 5.85 -15.50
C ALA A 42 -4.81 7.18 -15.72
N LEU A 43 -5.32 7.79 -14.64
CA LEU A 43 -5.96 9.11 -14.70
C LEU A 43 -4.99 10.19 -15.18
N GLN A 44 -3.76 10.21 -14.65
CA GLN A 44 -2.73 11.15 -15.11
C GLN A 44 -2.41 10.97 -16.59
N ALA A 45 -2.25 9.73 -17.05
CA ALA A 45 -1.98 9.43 -18.47
C ALA A 45 -3.13 9.84 -19.41
N SER A 46 -4.37 9.85 -18.92
CA SER A 46 -5.55 10.29 -19.68
C SER A 46 -5.75 11.81 -19.72
N THR A 47 -4.95 12.58 -18.97
CA THR A 47 -5.03 14.04 -18.98
C THR A 47 -4.39 14.55 -20.27
N PRO A 48 -5.11 15.31 -21.13
CA PRO A 48 -4.50 15.90 -22.31
C PRO A 48 -3.33 16.81 -21.89
N PRO A 49 -2.25 16.89 -22.67
CA PRO A 49 -1.15 17.80 -22.38
C PRO A 49 -1.70 19.21 -22.24
N SER A 50 -1.43 19.84 -21.09
CA SER A 50 -1.83 21.23 -20.84
C SER A 50 -1.27 22.11 -21.97
N VAL A 51 -2.16 22.69 -22.76
CA VAL A 51 -1.82 23.67 -23.83
C VAL A 51 -1.34 25.00 -23.23
N PHE A 52 -1.33 25.14 -21.91
CA PHE A 52 -0.76 26.31 -21.23
C PHE A 52 0.76 26.16 -21.10
N GLU A 53 1.45 26.32 -22.22
CA GLU A 53 2.87 26.66 -22.22
C GLU A 53 3.04 28.02 -21.52
N PRO A 54 3.85 28.16 -20.46
CA PRO A 54 4.17 29.47 -19.94
C PRO A 54 4.97 30.19 -21.02
N LYS A 55 4.33 31.16 -21.68
CA LYS A 55 4.92 32.03 -22.70
C LYS A 55 6.26 32.56 -22.19
N GLN A 56 7.35 31.97 -22.69
CA GLN A 56 8.71 32.37 -22.34
C GLN A 56 8.87 33.85 -22.70
N PRO A 57 9.18 34.76 -21.75
CA PRO A 57 9.36 36.15 -22.10
C PRO A 57 10.59 36.28 -23.02
N PRO A 58 10.54 37.17 -24.04
CA PRO A 58 11.63 37.31 -24.99
C PRO A 58 12.89 37.76 -24.26
N ARG A 59 13.97 37.01 -24.48
CA ARG A 59 15.31 37.33 -23.96
C ARG A 59 15.80 38.59 -24.70
N ALA A 60 15.78 39.73 -24.02
CA ALA A 60 16.34 40.97 -24.56
C ALA A 60 17.86 40.81 -24.74
N LEU A 61 18.35 41.18 -25.94
CA LEU A 61 19.75 41.40 -26.27
C LEU A 61 20.08 42.89 -26.10
#